data_AF-A0A498MM22-F1
#
_entry.id   AF-A0A498MM22-F1
#
_cell.length_a   1.000
_cell.length_b   1.000
_cell.length_c   1.000
_cell.angle_alpha   90.00
_cell.angle_beta   90.00
_cell.angle_gamma   90.00
#
_symmetry.space_group_name_H-M   'P 1'
#
loop_
_entity.id
_entity.type
_entity.pdbx_description
1 polymer ?
#
loop_
_entity_poly.entity_id
_entity_poly.type
_entity_poly.pdbx_seq_one_letter_code
_entity_poly.pdbx_strand_id
1 'polypeptide(L)'
;MAAQFRVYHRVMELSPCNAEKIVQATTILHNFIRWGHRNSPSTSGYADPGAALHAAGRMGSNTASREALAVREKYREYFNSPCGEVLWQYNQQPRTSPVEW
;
A
#
# COMPACT_ATOMS: atom_id res chain seq x y z
N MET A 1 -4.20 13.13 16.19
CA MET A 1 -4.98 12.10 15.47
C MET A 1 -5.29 12.48 14.02
N ALA A 2 -5.64 13.74 13.71
CA ALA A 2 -6.10 14.13 12.37
C ALA A 2 -5.05 14.05 11.22
N ALA A 3 -3.75 14.20 11.51
CA ALA A 3 -2.71 14.25 10.46
C ALA A 3 -2.29 12.87 9.89
N GLN A 4 -2.55 11.76 10.60
CA GLN A 4 -2.05 10.43 10.22
C GLN A 4 -3.00 9.68 9.28
N PHE A 5 -4.31 9.88 9.41
CA PHE A 5 -5.31 9.21 8.59
C PHE A 5 -5.85 10.13 7.51
N ARG A 6 -4.96 10.58 6.62
CA ARG A 6 -5.31 11.45 5.47
C ARG A 6 -6.35 10.83 4.53
N VAL A 7 -6.56 9.52 4.62
CA VAL A 7 -7.61 8.79 3.89
C VAL A 7 -9.01 9.35 4.16
N TYR A 8 -9.31 9.81 5.38
CA TYR A 8 -10.60 10.42 5.73
C TYR A 8 -10.77 11.86 5.22
N HIS A 9 -9.70 12.49 4.74
CA HIS A 9 -9.75 13.84 4.17
C HIS A 9 -9.99 13.83 2.66
N ARG A 10 -10.15 12.64 2.07
CA ARG A 10 -10.53 12.48 0.67
C ARG A 10 -11.94 11.90 0.60
N VAL A 11 -12.71 12.32 -0.39
CA VAL A 11 -13.97 11.64 -0.73
C VAL A 11 -13.61 10.22 -1.15
N MET A 12 -14.20 9.24 -0.46
CA MET A 12 -14.00 7.84 -0.76
C MET A 12 -15.30 7.30 -1.36
N GLU A 13 -15.22 6.75 -2.58
CA GLU A 13 -16.33 6.02 -3.18
C GLU A 13 -16.41 4.63 -2.54
N LEU A 14 -17.10 4.56 -1.41
CA LEU A 14 -17.25 3.34 -0.62
C LEU A 14 -18.72 2.98 -0.54
N SER A 15 -19.01 1.68 -0.60
CA SER A 15 -20.33 1.18 -0.23
C SER A 15 -20.52 1.29 1.30
N PRO A 16 -21.72 1.68 1.79
CA PRO A 16 -22.01 1.78 3.22
C PRO A 16 -21.69 0.52 4.03
N CYS A 17 -21.79 -0.66 3.41
CA CYS A 17 -21.49 -1.94 4.06
C CYS A 17 -20.01 -2.13 4.42
N ASN A 18 -19.11 -1.35 3.83
CA ASN A 18 -17.68 -1.39 4.10
C ASN A 18 -17.20 -0.27 5.02
N ALA A 19 -18.04 0.74 5.27
CA ALA A 19 -17.69 1.88 6.11
C ALA A 19 -17.32 1.45 7.54
N GLU A 20 -18.11 0.54 8.12
CA GLU A 20 -17.86 0.00 9.47
C GLU A 20 -16.52 -0.75 9.53
N LYS A 21 -16.24 -1.60 8.54
CA LYS A 21 -14.98 -2.35 8.44
C LYS A 21 -13.77 -1.43 8.37
N ILE A 22 -13.88 -0.31 7.66
CA ILE A 22 -12.80 0.68 7.52
C ILE A 22 -12.52 1.38 8.85
N VAL A 23 -13.57 1.74 9.61
CA VAL A 23 -13.42 2.34 10.94
C VAL A 23 -12.79 1.34 11.92
N GLN A 24 -13.22 0.08 11.90
CA GLN A 24 -12.63 -0.98 12.71
C GLN A 24 -11.14 -1.20 12.37
N ALA A 25 -10.81 -1.34 11.08
CA ALA A 25 -9.44 -1.50 10.63
C ALA A 25 -8.55 -0.30 11.03
N THR A 26 -9.07 0.92 10.91
CA THR A 26 -8.38 2.14 11.34
C THR A 26 -8.13 2.14 12.85
N THR A 27 -9.10 1.69 13.64
CA THR A 27 -8.98 1.62 15.11
C THR A 27 -7.92 0.61 15.53
N ILE A 28 -7.92 -0.58 14.91
CA ILE A 28 -6.90 -1.60 15.10
C ILE A 28 -5.51 -1.05 14.72
N LEU A 29 -5.39 -0.41 13.57
CA LEU A 29 -4.15 0.18 13.09
C LEU A 29 -3.64 1.32 13.99
N HIS A 30 -4.54 2.17 14.50
CA HIS A 30 -4.19 3.21 15.46
C HIS A 30 -3.60 2.62 16.75
N ASN A 31 -4.27 1.60 17.29
CA ASN A 31 -3.82 0.92 18.51
C ASN A 31 -2.46 0.27 18.30
N PHE A 32 -2.23 -0.36 17.15
CA PHE A 32 -0.95 -0.97 16.78
C PHE A 32 0.19 0.07 16.71
N ILE A 33 0.01 1.16 15.96
CA ILE A 33 1.01 2.23 15.83
C ILE A 33 1.32 2.86 17.19
N ARG A 34 0.28 3.09 18.02
CA ARG A 34 0.44 3.67 19.35
C ARG A 34 1.17 2.73 20.32
N TRP A 35 0.94 1.43 20.22
CA TRP A 35 1.61 0.42 21.05
C TRP A 35 3.08 0.25 20.64
N GLY A 36 3.38 0.20 19.34
CA GLY A 36 4.75 0.11 18.83
C GLY A 36 5.64 1.31 19.21
N HIS A 37 5.06 2.51 19.34
CA HIS A 37 5.81 3.69 19.80
C HIS A 37 5.94 3.77 21.33
N ARG A 38 5.01 3.17 22.09
CA ARG A 38 5.00 3.27 23.56
C ARG A 38 5.76 2.14 24.25
N ASN A 39 5.96 1.02 23.56
CA ASN A 39 6.63 -0.17 24.09
C ASN A 39 7.96 -0.42 23.37
N SER A 40 8.84 0.57 23.32
CA SER A 40 10.26 0.27 23.16
C SER A 40 10.92 0.20 24.54
N PRO A 41 10.83 -0.94 25.27
CA PRO A 41 11.94 -1.36 26.09
C PRO A 41 12.97 -2.01 25.17
N SER A 42 14.20 -1.55 25.30
CA SER A 42 15.39 -2.29 24.89
C SER A 42 15.25 -3.76 25.32
N THR A 43 15.58 -4.69 24.42
CA THR A 43 15.90 -6.11 24.71
C THR A 43 14.74 -7.05 25.06
N SER A 44 14.51 -8.08 24.23
CA SER A 44 14.77 -9.50 24.58
C SER A 44 14.11 -10.49 23.61
N GLY A 45 14.88 -11.02 22.67
CA GLY A 45 15.11 -12.46 22.50
C GLY A 45 13.98 -13.48 22.24
N TYR A 46 12.70 -13.13 22.14
CA TYR A 46 11.66 -14.11 21.79
C TYR A 46 11.01 -13.77 20.45
N ALA A 47 11.23 -14.64 19.46
CA ALA A 47 10.59 -14.56 18.15
C ALA A 47 9.10 -14.90 18.29
N ASP A 48 8.30 -13.88 18.58
CA ASP A 48 6.84 -13.92 18.52
C ASP A 48 6.41 -14.12 17.05
N PRO A 49 5.53 -15.08 16.72
CA PRO A 49 4.97 -15.23 15.36
C PRO A 49 4.23 -14.00 14.84
N GLY A 50 3.93 -12.99 15.68
CA GLY A 50 3.53 -11.65 15.26
C GLY A 50 4.64 -10.83 14.54
N ALA A 51 5.90 -11.27 14.59
CA ALA A 51 7.06 -10.61 13.98
C ALA A 51 7.09 -10.69 12.44
N ALA A 52 6.20 -11.48 11.80
CA ALA A 52 6.08 -11.49 10.34
C ALA A 52 5.61 -10.13 9.78
N LEU A 53 4.88 -9.35 10.59
CA LEU A 53 4.51 -7.97 10.27
C LEU A 53 5.47 -7.03 11.01
N HIS A 54 6.68 -6.85 10.48
CA HIS A 54 7.59 -5.81 10.97
C HIS A 54 6.84 -4.49 11.04
N ALA A 55 6.89 -3.83 12.20
CA ALA A 55 6.35 -2.48 12.35
C ALA A 55 6.95 -1.63 11.22
N ALA A 56 6.10 -1.21 10.28
CA ALA A 56 6.51 -0.36 9.19
C ALA A 56 7.16 0.87 9.83
N GLY A 57 8.46 1.07 9.56
CA GLY A 57 9.19 2.24 10.02
C GLY A 57 8.53 3.52 9.49
N ARG A 58 9.15 4.69 9.71
CA ARG A 58 8.66 5.95 9.14
C ARG A 58 8.50 5.84 7.60
N MET A 59 7.31 5.50 7.13
CA MET A 59 6.91 5.53 5.72
C MET A 59 6.52 6.96 5.27
N GLY A 60 7.20 7.96 5.83
CA GLY A 60 6.93 9.37 5.59
C GLY A 60 7.81 9.99 4.51
N SER A 61 8.78 9.25 3.98
CA SER A 61 9.58 9.74 2.85
C SER A 61 8.76 9.55 1.57
N ASN A 62 8.45 10.66 0.90
CA ASN A 62 7.92 10.63 -0.48
C ASN A 62 8.98 10.18 -1.49
N THR A 63 10.21 9.94 -1.04
CA THR A 63 11.32 9.48 -1.86
C THR A 63 11.49 7.99 -1.69
N ALA A 64 11.23 7.24 -2.76
CA ALA A 64 11.56 5.82 -2.83
C ALA A 64 13.07 5.63 -2.67
N SER A 65 13.48 4.63 -1.89
CA SER A 65 14.88 4.19 -1.80
C SER A 65 15.40 3.80 -3.19
N ARG A 66 16.71 3.95 -3.45
CA ARG A 66 17.33 3.62 -4.74
C ARG A 66 17.12 2.16 -5.11
N GLU A 67 17.10 1.28 -4.11
CA GLU A 67 16.88 -0.15 -4.21
C GLU A 67 15.45 -0.44 -4.70
N ALA A 68 14.45 0.23 -4.14
CA ALA A 68 13.05 0.11 -4.58
C ALA A 68 12.86 0.61 -6.02
N LEU A 69 13.55 1.69 -6.42
CA LEU A 69 13.54 2.16 -7.80
C LEU A 69 14.20 1.15 -8.75
N ALA A 70 15.32 0.54 -8.35
CA ALA A 70 16.02 -0.47 -9.13
C ALA A 70 15.16 -1.74 -9.32
N VAL A 71 14.49 -2.19 -8.26
CA VAL A 71 13.54 -3.32 -8.33
C VAL A 71 12.39 -3.00 -9.27
N ARG A 72 11.80 -1.80 -9.16
CA ARG A 72 10.74 -1.34 -10.06
C ARG A 72 11.20 -1.36 -11.53
N GLU A 73 12.40 -0.86 -11.82
CA GLU A 73 12.90 -0.80 -13.20
C GLU A 73 13.16 -2.20 -13.76
N LYS A 74 13.74 -3.10 -12.96
CA LYS A 74 13.95 -4.50 -13.37
C LYS A 74 12.64 -5.21 -13.73
N TYR A 75 11.59 -5.04 -12.92
CA TYR A 75 10.29 -5.63 -13.23
C TYR A 75 9.65 -4.97 -14.45
N ARG A 76 9.77 -3.64 -14.58
CA ARG A 76 9.31 -2.91 -15.76
C ARG A 76 9.96 -3.47 -17.03
N GLU A 77 11.27 -3.63 -17.06
CA GLU A 77 11.98 -4.18 -18.22
C GLU A 77 11.52 -5.60 -18.56
N TYR A 78 11.38 -6.46 -17.54
CA TYR A 78 10.92 -7.83 -17.73
C TYR A 78 9.50 -7.90 -18.32
N PHE A 79 8.53 -7.18 -17.77
CA PHE A 79 7.14 -7.19 -18.26
C PHE A 79 6.94 -6.50 -19.62
N ASN A 80 7.94 -5.74 -20.10
CA ASN A 80 7.97 -5.18 -21.45
C ASN A 80 8.83 -6.00 -22.43
N SER A 81 9.45 -7.09 -21.97
CA SER A 81 10.22 -8.01 -22.80
C SER A 81 9.34 -9.15 -23.31
N PRO A 82 9.70 -9.82 -24.42
CA PRO A 82 8.91 -10.92 -24.98
C PRO A 82 8.72 -12.11 -24.03
N CYS A 83 9.59 -12.28 -23.03
CA CYS A 83 9.49 -13.38 -22.06
C CYS A 83 8.68 -13.03 -20.81
N GLY A 84 8.31 -11.77 -20.61
CA GLY A 84 7.47 -11.31 -19.50
C GLY A 84 6.16 -10.64 -19.95
N GLU A 85 5.92 -10.55 -21.26
CA GLU A 85 4.65 -10.06 -21.78
C GLU A 85 3.52 -11.04 -21.46
N VAL A 86 2.32 -10.51 -21.21
CA VAL A 86 1.13 -11.32 -20.88
C VAL A 86 -0.01 -10.93 -21.81
N LEU A 87 -0.73 -11.92 -22.33
CA LEU A 87 -1.80 -11.76 -23.32
C LEU A 87 -2.84 -10.67 -22.99
N TRP A 88 -3.18 -10.49 -21.71
CA TRP A 88 -4.15 -9.49 -21.28
C TRP A 88 -3.65 -8.04 -21.44
N GLN A 89 -2.34 -7.80 -21.57
CA GLN A 89 -1.79 -6.48 -21.86
C GLN A 89 -2.25 -5.93 -23.21
N TYR A 90 -2.53 -6.82 -24.17
CA TYR A 90 -3.02 -6.47 -25.51
C TYR A 90 -4.54 -6.38 -25.60
N ASN A 91 -5.26 -6.82 -24.57
CA ASN A 91 -6.73 -6.82 -24.51
C ASN A 91 -7.31 -5.50 -24.01
N GLN A 92 -6.54 -4.41 -24.01
CA GLN A 92 -7.11 -3.09 -23.79
C GLN A 92 -7.96 -2.73 -25.02
N GLN A 93 -9.28 -2.89 -24.88
CA GLN A 93 -10.23 -2.36 -25.86
C GLN A 93 -9.88 -0.89 -26.10
N PRO A 94 -9.82 -0.42 -27.36
CA PRO A 94 -9.61 0.98 -27.63
C PRO A 94 -10.69 1.78 -26.88
N ARG A 95 -10.31 2.81 -26.12
CA ARG A 95 -11.26 3.89 -25.78
C ARG A 95 -11.51 4.71 -27.04
N THR A 96 -12.07 4.08 -28.06
CA THR A 96 -12.63 4.78 -29.22
C THR A 96 -14.12 4.85 -28.96
N SER A 97 -14.55 5.89 -28.25
CA SER A 97 -15.82 6.49 -28.62
C SER A 97 -15.59 7.05 -30.02
N PRO A 98 -16.36 6.66 -31.05
CA PRO A 98 -16.38 7.40 -32.30
C PRO A 98 -16.77 8.84 -31.93
N VAL A 99 -15.91 9.80 -32.25
CA VAL A 99 -16.31 11.20 -32.27
C VAL A 99 -17.00 11.36 -33.62
N GLU A 100 -18.33 11.20 -33.63
CA GLU A 100 -19.13 11.61 -34.77
C GLU A 100 -19.08 13.14 -34.83
N TRP A 101 -18.61 13.65 -35.96
CA TRP A 101 -18.55 15.08 -36.28
C TRP A 101 -19.90 15.58 -36.80
#